data_AF-A0AA88QKP5-F1
#
_entry.id   AF-A0AA88QKP5-F1
#
_cell.length_a   1.000
_cell.length_b   1.000
_cell.length_c   1.000
_cell.angle_alpha   90.00
_cell.angle_beta   90.00
_cell.angle_gamma   90.00
#
_symmetry.space_group_name_H-M   'P 1'
#
loop_
_entity.id
_entity.type
_entity.pdbx_description
1 polymer ?
#
loop_
_entity_poly.entity_id
_entity_poly.type
_entity_poly.pdbx_seq_one_letter_code
_entity_poly.pdbx_strand_id
1 'polypeptide(L)'
;MAHISISTSKPAGTLLFWVCLCLMVSTLQTLVPNEQKQTVRQTASTMATELQTTAYTRVDPGYGDGGTFNCGNKSICEGYCFVCENTSLKMQECYEILVDWCKYNFDIAMGSMNTTDWCTLEKVKSAYNNFTVCTETVADCLLLPWPNQFVEHEFVNIHTTYFQECPTEALRDPPPSIVLALVMTPICLIPVMVVLVVLKTKNGDRRS
;
A
#
# COMPACT_ATOMS: atom_id res chain seq x y z
N MET A 1 8.50 -73.72 -27.21
CA MET A 1 9.07 -72.39 -26.89
C MET A 1 7.92 -71.39 -26.81
N ALA A 2 7.68 -70.80 -25.65
CA ALA A 2 6.97 -69.53 -25.50
C ALA A 2 7.36 -68.95 -24.13
N HIS A 3 8.27 -67.98 -24.13
CA HIS A 3 8.65 -67.22 -22.95
C HIS A 3 7.65 -66.07 -22.79
N ILE A 4 7.00 -66.00 -21.63
CA ILE A 4 6.17 -64.86 -21.22
C ILE A 4 7.10 -63.84 -20.55
N SER A 5 7.34 -62.72 -21.22
CA SER A 5 8.12 -61.61 -20.71
C SER A 5 7.26 -60.75 -19.78
N ILE A 6 7.59 -60.75 -18.50
CA ILE A 6 7.01 -59.83 -17.50
C ILE A 6 7.63 -58.45 -17.71
N SER A 7 6.83 -57.50 -18.22
CA SER A 7 7.21 -56.09 -18.34
C SER A 7 7.06 -55.40 -16.99
N THR A 8 8.18 -55.10 -16.33
CA THR A 8 8.24 -54.32 -15.09
C THR A 8 8.14 -52.83 -15.43
N SER A 9 6.90 -52.33 -15.47
CA SER A 9 6.61 -50.89 -15.47
C SER A 9 7.08 -50.26 -14.16
N LYS A 10 8.18 -49.51 -14.19
CA LYS A 10 8.61 -48.64 -13.09
C LYS A 10 7.51 -47.60 -12.85
N PRO A 11 7.01 -47.40 -11.62
CA PRO A 11 5.94 -46.45 -11.41
C PRO A 11 6.52 -45.04 -11.53
N ALA A 12 6.04 -44.27 -12.51
CA ALA A 12 6.37 -42.86 -12.69
C ALA A 12 6.14 -42.02 -11.40
N GLY A 13 5.30 -42.51 -10.48
CA GLY A 13 5.08 -41.91 -9.16
C GLY A 13 6.32 -41.90 -8.25
N THR A 14 7.24 -42.86 -8.37
CA THR A 14 8.49 -42.87 -7.58
C THR A 14 9.45 -41.77 -8.01
N LEU A 15 9.47 -41.46 -9.31
CA LEU A 15 10.28 -40.37 -9.87
C LEU A 15 9.73 -39.00 -9.48
N LEU A 16 8.42 -38.78 -9.59
CA LEU A 16 7.80 -37.50 -9.18
C LEU A 16 7.93 -37.24 -7.68
N PHE A 17 7.81 -38.28 -6.86
CA PHE A 17 8.04 -38.18 -5.42
C PHE A 17 9.49 -37.81 -5.09
N TRP A 18 10.47 -38.46 -5.74
CA TRP A 18 11.88 -38.12 -5.57
C TRP A 18 12.22 -36.72 -6.08
N VAL A 19 11.63 -36.28 -7.19
CA VAL A 19 11.83 -34.92 -7.72
C VAL A 19 11.28 -33.87 -6.75
N CYS A 20 10.08 -34.05 -6.21
CA CYS A 20 9.53 -33.13 -5.22
C CYS A 20 10.31 -33.20 -3.88
N LEU A 21 10.74 -34.38 -3.43
CA LEU A 21 11.57 -34.53 -2.22
C LEU A 21 12.94 -33.84 -2.38
N CYS A 22 13.58 -33.99 -3.55
CA CYS A 22 14.84 -33.30 -3.86
C CYS A 22 14.68 -31.78 -3.91
N LEU A 23 13.60 -31.28 -4.53
CA LEU A 23 13.30 -29.84 -4.56
C LEU A 23 13.09 -29.28 -3.15
N MET A 24 12.38 -30.01 -2.28
CA MET A 24 12.16 -29.60 -0.88
C MET A 24 13.48 -29.62 -0.06
N VAL A 25 14.35 -30.62 -0.25
CA VAL A 25 15.66 -30.69 0.43
C VAL A 25 16.59 -29.56 -0.02
N SER A 26 16.59 -29.21 -1.30
CA SER A 26 17.36 -28.06 -1.82
C SER A 26 16.88 -26.73 -1.24
N THR A 27 15.56 -26.56 -1.04
CA THR A 27 15.02 -25.36 -0.37
C THR A 27 15.35 -25.30 1.14
N LEU A 28 15.48 -26.45 1.82
CA LEU A 28 15.91 -26.48 3.22
C LEU A 28 17.38 -26.06 3.40
N GLN A 29 18.25 -26.42 2.46
CA GLN A 29 19.67 -26.03 2.50
C GLN A 29 19.87 -24.52 2.32
N THR A 30 18.94 -23.83 1.65
CA THR A 30 18.95 -22.36 1.53
C THR A 30 18.37 -21.64 2.75
N LEU A 31 17.73 -22.35 3.68
CA LEU A 31 17.17 -21.79 4.93
C LEU A 31 18.15 -21.89 6.12
N VAL A 32 19.28 -22.56 5.96
CA VAL A 32 20.35 -22.59 6.97
C VAL A 32 21.22 -21.35 6.77
N PRO A 33 21.30 -20.41 7.74
CA PRO A 33 22.20 -19.28 7.62
C PRO A 33 23.63 -19.81 7.81
N ASN A 34 24.40 -19.83 6.72
CA ASN A 34 25.84 -20.02 6.79
C ASN A 34 26.47 -18.68 7.22
N GLU A 35 27.07 -18.64 8.41
CA GLU A 35 27.85 -17.51 8.91
C GLU A 35 29.08 -17.28 8.02
N GLN A 36 28.93 -16.42 7.01
CA GLN A 36 30.05 -15.79 6.30
C GLN A 36 30.08 -14.30 6.63
N LYS A 37 30.94 -13.98 7.59
CA LYS A 37 31.32 -12.63 8.01
C LYS A 37 31.94 -11.89 6.83
N GLN A 38 31.19 -10.99 6.18
CA GLN A 38 31.73 -10.09 5.16
C GLN A 38 31.64 -8.64 5.65
N THR A 39 32.80 -8.11 6.04
CA THR A 39 33.02 -6.72 6.43
C THR A 39 33.36 -5.88 5.19
N VAL A 40 32.82 -4.66 5.14
CA VAL A 40 33.23 -3.48 4.33
C VAL A 40 32.78 -3.44 2.85
N ARG A 41 31.83 -2.54 2.52
CA ARG A 41 32.11 -1.14 2.07
C ARG A 41 30.78 -0.42 1.86
N GLN A 42 30.49 0.60 2.65
CA GLN A 42 29.39 1.52 2.37
C GLN A 42 29.70 2.25 1.06
N THR A 43 28.87 2.02 0.05
CA THR A 43 28.75 2.93 -1.08
C THR A 43 27.50 3.75 -0.80
N ALA A 44 27.69 5.00 -0.39
CA ALA A 44 26.64 6.00 -0.40
C ALA A 44 26.18 6.14 -1.87
N SER A 45 25.02 5.56 -2.18
CA SER A 45 24.37 5.78 -3.45
C SER A 45 23.53 7.05 -3.30
N THR A 46 24.07 8.16 -3.79
CA THR A 46 23.31 9.35 -4.07
C THR A 46 22.39 9.02 -5.24
N MET A 47 21.19 8.51 -4.96
CA MET A 47 20.14 8.44 -5.97
C MET A 47 19.66 9.86 -6.22
N ALA A 48 19.99 10.38 -7.41
CA ALA A 48 19.29 11.52 -7.96
C ALA A 48 17.81 11.13 -8.06
N THR A 49 16.95 11.81 -7.30
CA THR A 49 15.51 11.73 -7.48
C THR A 49 15.21 12.37 -8.82
N GLU A 50 15.14 11.55 -9.88
CA GLU A 50 14.39 11.94 -11.07
C GLU A 50 12.94 12.12 -10.62
N LEU A 51 12.52 13.39 -10.58
CA LEU A 51 11.15 13.81 -10.43
C LEU A 51 10.37 13.25 -11.63
N GLN A 52 9.86 12.02 -11.51
CA GLN A 52 8.84 11.52 -12.42
C GLN A 52 7.57 12.32 -12.18
N THR A 53 7.55 13.50 -12.80
CA THR A 53 6.38 14.35 -12.94
C THR A 53 5.41 13.58 -13.80
N THR A 54 4.53 12.81 -13.16
CA THR A 54 3.30 12.38 -13.82
C THR A 54 2.58 13.67 -14.14
N ALA A 55 2.52 14.01 -15.42
CA ALA A 55 1.85 15.21 -15.91
C ALA A 55 0.36 15.08 -15.63
N TYR A 56 -0.07 15.48 -14.43
CA TYR A 56 -1.40 16.00 -14.25
C TYR A 56 -1.49 17.20 -15.19
N THR A 57 -2.41 17.12 -16.15
CA THR A 57 -2.71 18.21 -17.06
C THR A 57 -2.82 19.49 -16.25
N ARG A 58 -1.90 20.44 -16.48
CA ARG A 58 -2.09 21.83 -16.06
C ARG A 58 -3.38 22.29 -16.71
N VAL A 59 -4.46 22.25 -15.95
CA VAL A 59 -5.52 23.22 -16.15
C VAL A 59 -4.97 24.43 -15.40
N ASP A 60 -4.38 25.37 -16.15
CA ASP A 60 -4.17 26.70 -15.62
C ASP A 60 -5.49 27.11 -14.97
N PRO A 61 -5.51 27.51 -13.68
CA PRO A 61 -6.73 28.03 -13.09
C PRO A 61 -7.13 29.20 -13.98
N GLY A 62 -8.27 29.05 -14.65
CA GLY A 62 -8.81 30.08 -15.51
C GLY A 62 -8.75 31.38 -14.73
N TYR A 63 -7.95 32.30 -15.23
CA TYR A 63 -7.77 33.64 -14.71
C TYR A 63 -9.15 34.31 -14.71
N GLY A 64 -9.87 34.11 -13.61
CA GLY A 64 -11.12 34.76 -13.30
C GLY A 64 -10.81 36.18 -12.89
N ASP A 65 -10.89 37.07 -13.87
CA ASP A 65 -11.15 38.49 -13.67
C ASP A 65 -12.22 38.68 -12.59
N GLY A 66 -12.04 39.66 -11.71
CA GLY A 66 -12.73 39.81 -10.42
C GLY A 66 -14.25 39.62 -10.48
N GLY A 67 -14.68 38.36 -10.41
CA GLY A 67 -16.02 37.89 -10.71
C GLY A 67 -16.69 37.34 -9.46
N THR A 68 -17.98 37.61 -9.37
CA THR A 68 -18.93 37.26 -8.30
C THR A 68 -18.55 35.99 -7.53
N PHE A 69 -18.41 36.14 -6.21
CA PHE A 69 -18.15 35.03 -5.30
C PHE A 69 -19.34 34.05 -5.35
N ASN A 70 -19.16 32.89 -5.97
CA ASN A 70 -20.19 31.86 -6.02
C ASN A 70 -19.98 30.88 -4.86
N CYS A 71 -20.97 30.80 -3.97
CA CYS A 71 -20.95 29.92 -2.80
C CYS A 71 -21.74 28.63 -3.05
N GLY A 72 -21.32 27.53 -2.44
CA GLY A 72 -22.08 26.29 -2.40
C GLY A 72 -23.42 26.41 -1.65
N ASN A 73 -24.42 25.63 -2.05
CA ASN A 73 -25.80 25.71 -1.52
C ASN A 73 -26.01 25.02 -0.15
N LYS A 74 -24.95 24.54 0.50
CA LYS A 74 -25.07 23.83 1.79
C LYS A 74 -25.04 24.86 2.93
N SER A 75 -25.82 24.64 3.99
CA SER A 75 -25.88 25.58 5.13
C SER A 75 -24.52 25.80 5.80
N ILE A 76 -23.65 24.78 5.81
CA ILE A 76 -22.29 24.90 6.35
C ILE A 76 -21.42 25.88 5.54
N CYS A 77 -21.76 26.16 4.29
CA CYS A 77 -21.02 27.06 3.42
C CYS A 77 -21.25 28.53 3.76
N GLU A 78 -22.39 28.89 4.35
CA GLU A 78 -22.71 30.28 4.70
C GLU A 78 -21.60 30.91 5.57
N GLY A 79 -21.10 30.17 6.55
CA GLY A 79 -20.01 30.65 7.42
C GLY A 79 -18.69 30.87 6.68
N TYR A 80 -18.29 29.92 5.83
CA TYR A 80 -17.05 30.02 5.04
C TYR A 80 -17.13 31.14 4.01
N CYS A 81 -18.24 31.21 3.30
CA CYS A 81 -18.51 32.21 2.27
C CYS A 81 -18.56 33.63 2.85
N PHE A 82 -19.20 33.80 4.01
CA PHE A 82 -19.22 35.09 4.72
C PHE A 82 -17.80 35.59 5.06
N VAL A 83 -16.91 34.69 5.52
CA VAL A 83 -15.51 35.05 5.82
C VAL A 83 -14.77 35.51 4.56
N CYS A 84 -14.94 34.81 3.44
CA CYS A 84 -14.29 35.16 2.18
C CYS A 84 -14.81 36.48 1.59
N GLU A 85 -16.12 36.70 1.63
CA GLU A 85 -16.73 37.94 1.12
C GLU A 85 -16.26 39.16 1.94
N ASN A 86 -16.25 39.05 3.26
CA ASN A 86 -15.89 40.16 4.14
C ASN A 86 -14.40 40.56 4.06
N THR A 87 -13.54 39.63 3.65
CA THR A 87 -12.10 39.88 3.48
C THR A 87 -11.75 40.39 2.07
N SER A 88 -12.71 40.40 1.13
CA SER A 88 -12.49 40.79 -0.28
C SER A 88 -11.31 40.07 -0.95
N LEU A 89 -11.01 38.85 -0.50
CA LEU A 89 -9.91 38.03 -1.01
C LEU A 89 -10.32 37.31 -2.29
N LYS A 90 -9.32 36.95 -3.09
CA LYS A 90 -9.56 35.98 -4.17
C LYS A 90 -9.96 34.63 -3.55
N MET A 91 -10.77 33.88 -4.26
CA MET A 91 -11.26 32.58 -3.82
C MET A 91 -10.13 31.61 -3.43
N GLN A 92 -9.02 31.63 -4.19
CA GLN A 92 -7.82 30.86 -3.87
C GLN A 92 -7.18 31.29 -2.54
N GLU A 93 -6.97 32.59 -2.33
CA GLU A 93 -6.39 33.12 -1.09
C GLU A 93 -7.28 32.85 0.12
N CYS A 94 -8.61 32.92 -0.05
CA CYS A 94 -9.53 32.55 1.03
C CYS A 94 -9.48 31.05 1.34
N TYR A 95 -9.37 30.19 0.31
CA TYR A 95 -9.22 28.76 0.50
C TYR A 95 -8.00 28.43 1.37
N GLU A 96 -6.86 29.07 1.11
CA GLU A 96 -5.63 28.87 1.89
C GLU A 96 -5.84 29.19 3.38
N ILE A 97 -6.46 30.34 3.70
CA ILE A 97 -6.76 30.74 5.08
C ILE A 97 -7.71 29.76 5.77
N LEU A 98 -8.73 29.28 5.07
CA LEU A 98 -9.69 28.34 5.63
C LEU A 98 -9.08 26.95 5.84
N VAL A 99 -8.19 26.50 4.95
CA VAL A 99 -7.43 25.27 5.12
C VAL A 99 -6.43 25.40 6.28
N ASP A 100 -5.81 26.55 6.50
CA ASP A 100 -4.99 26.80 7.68
C ASP A 100 -5.80 26.64 8.98
N TRP A 101 -7.07 27.04 8.97
CA TRP A 101 -7.96 26.79 10.11
C TRP A 101 -8.28 25.30 10.30
N CYS A 102 -8.47 24.54 9.20
CA CYS A 102 -8.56 23.08 9.27
C CYS A 102 -7.27 22.47 9.86
N LYS A 103 -6.11 22.95 9.42
CA LYS A 103 -4.78 22.51 9.88
C LYS A 103 -4.60 22.80 11.37
N TYR A 104 -5.00 23.98 11.83
CA TYR A 104 -4.92 24.32 13.25
C TYR A 104 -5.67 23.32 14.14
N ASN A 105 -6.87 22.89 13.72
CA ASN A 105 -7.62 21.85 14.45
C ASN A 105 -6.92 20.49 14.41
N PHE A 106 -6.31 20.15 13.27
CA PHE A 106 -5.48 18.95 13.15
C PHE A 106 -4.27 19.00 14.10
N ASP A 107 -3.57 20.12 14.17
CA ASP A 107 -2.41 20.31 15.04
C ASP A 107 -2.77 20.20 16.53
N ILE A 108 -3.94 20.72 16.94
CA ILE A 108 -4.47 20.51 18.30
C ILE A 108 -4.71 19.02 18.56
N ALA A 109 -5.36 18.32 17.63
CA ALA A 109 -5.65 16.90 17.78
C ALA A 109 -4.36 16.08 17.91
N MET A 110 -3.37 16.36 17.05
CA MET A 110 -2.07 15.70 17.08
C MET A 110 -1.27 16.04 18.34
N GLY A 111 -1.30 17.29 18.79
CA GLY A 111 -0.63 17.76 20.01
C GLY A 111 -1.24 17.20 21.30
N SER A 112 -2.47 16.67 21.26
CA SER A 112 -3.08 15.97 22.39
C SER A 112 -2.63 14.51 22.55
N MET A 113 -1.94 13.96 21.55
CA MET A 113 -1.46 12.58 21.54
C MET A 113 0.02 12.50 21.94
N ASN A 114 0.46 11.33 22.41
CA ASN A 114 1.89 11.10 22.60
C ASN A 114 2.59 10.99 21.25
N THR A 115 3.86 11.39 21.17
CA THR A 115 4.67 11.31 19.95
C THR A 115 4.79 9.88 19.41
N THR A 116 4.78 8.86 20.29
CA THR A 116 4.78 7.45 19.90
C THR A 116 3.47 7.01 19.24
N ASP A 117 2.35 7.66 19.57
CA ASP A 117 1.03 7.34 18.99
C ASP A 117 0.90 7.87 17.56
N TRP A 118 1.70 8.87 17.16
CA TRP A 118 1.69 9.43 15.81
C TRP A 118 1.95 8.38 14.72
N CYS A 119 2.81 7.40 15.00
CA CYS A 119 3.14 6.34 14.03
C CYS A 119 2.08 5.23 13.94
N THR A 120 1.00 5.32 14.71
CA THR A 120 -0.08 4.34 14.68
C THR A 120 -1.28 4.88 13.91
N LEU A 121 -1.56 4.31 12.74
CA LEU A 121 -2.68 4.74 11.88
C LEU A 121 -4.02 4.78 12.64
N GLU A 122 -4.30 3.80 13.48
CA GLU A 122 -5.54 3.73 14.28
C GLU A 122 -5.73 4.91 15.24
N LYS A 123 -4.64 5.53 15.69
CA LYS A 123 -4.66 6.70 16.59
C LYS A 123 -4.89 7.99 15.82
N VAL A 124 -4.22 8.13 14.67
CA VAL A 124 -4.23 9.38 13.88
C VAL A 124 -5.36 9.46 12.85
N LYS A 125 -5.98 8.32 12.48
CA LYS A 125 -7.03 8.26 11.44
C LYS A 125 -8.18 9.24 11.67
N SER A 126 -8.56 9.47 12.93
CA SER A 126 -9.66 10.39 13.24
C SER A 126 -9.26 11.85 12.97
N ALA A 127 -8.03 12.24 13.33
CA ALA A 127 -7.52 13.58 13.06
C ALA A 127 -7.40 13.82 11.55
N TYR A 128 -6.85 12.85 10.82
CA TYR A 128 -6.76 12.87 9.36
C TYR A 128 -8.11 12.97 8.68
N ASN A 129 -9.09 12.17 9.11
CA ASN A 129 -10.43 12.21 8.56
C ASN A 129 -11.08 13.58 8.78
N ASN A 130 -10.94 14.15 9.98
CA ASN A 130 -11.46 15.47 10.29
C ASN A 130 -10.80 16.56 9.42
N PHE A 131 -9.48 16.50 9.25
CA PHE A 131 -8.76 17.43 8.37
C PHE A 131 -9.22 17.30 6.91
N THR A 132 -9.28 16.06 6.40
CA THR A 132 -9.71 15.77 5.02
C THR A 132 -11.12 16.31 4.78
N VAL A 133 -12.09 15.94 5.61
CA VAL A 133 -13.49 16.40 5.51
C VAL A 133 -13.59 17.92 5.62
N CYS A 134 -12.78 18.56 6.46
CA CYS A 134 -12.74 20.01 6.58
C CYS A 134 -12.27 20.65 5.27
N THR A 135 -11.14 20.22 4.71
CA THR A 135 -10.59 20.78 3.46
C THR A 135 -11.49 20.51 2.25
N GLU A 136 -12.10 19.32 2.18
CA GLU A 136 -13.07 18.96 1.14
C GLU A 136 -14.32 19.83 1.25
N THR A 137 -14.87 19.99 2.45
CA THR A 137 -16.05 20.85 2.67
C THR A 137 -15.77 22.31 2.30
N VAL A 138 -14.58 22.83 2.65
CA VAL A 138 -14.18 24.19 2.27
C VAL A 138 -14.05 24.30 0.75
N ALA A 139 -13.41 23.34 0.08
CA ALA A 139 -13.30 23.33 -1.38
C ALA A 139 -14.69 23.30 -2.04
N ASP A 140 -15.58 22.42 -1.57
CA ASP A 140 -16.97 22.32 -2.05
C ASP A 140 -17.74 23.64 -1.87
N CYS A 141 -17.58 24.30 -0.72
CA CYS A 141 -18.25 25.56 -0.43
C CYS A 141 -17.75 26.72 -1.30
N LEU A 142 -16.46 26.70 -1.65
CA LEU A 142 -15.85 27.64 -2.58
C LEU A 142 -15.95 27.18 -4.03
N LEU A 143 -16.62 26.06 -4.33
CA LEU A 143 -16.73 25.49 -5.68
C LEU A 143 -15.36 25.25 -6.35
N LEU A 144 -14.34 24.92 -5.56
CA LEU A 144 -12.99 24.59 -6.01
C LEU A 144 -12.84 23.06 -6.16
N PRO A 145 -12.03 22.59 -7.11
CA PRO A 145 -11.72 21.18 -7.20
C PRO A 145 -10.90 20.71 -6.00
N TRP A 146 -11.24 19.53 -5.48
CA TRP A 146 -10.48 18.81 -4.48
C TRP A 146 -10.08 17.43 -5.04
N PRO A 147 -8.82 17.00 -4.90
CA PRO A 147 -7.70 17.74 -4.31
C PRO A 147 -7.19 18.85 -5.25
N ASN A 148 -6.34 19.71 -4.68
CA ASN A 148 -5.62 20.78 -5.38
C ASN A 148 -4.20 20.90 -4.85
N GLN A 149 -3.34 21.64 -5.57
CA GLN A 149 -1.91 21.73 -5.24
C GLN A 149 -1.65 22.25 -3.82
N PHE A 150 -2.48 23.16 -3.31
CA PHE A 150 -2.31 23.71 -1.97
C PHE A 150 -2.56 22.66 -0.89
N VAL A 151 -3.69 21.95 -0.95
CA VAL A 151 -3.98 20.91 0.05
C VAL A 151 -3.01 19.73 -0.05
N GLU A 152 -2.55 19.39 -1.25
CA GLU A 152 -1.48 18.38 -1.44
C GLU A 152 -0.20 18.76 -0.72
N HIS A 153 0.23 20.02 -0.85
CA HIS A 153 1.38 20.54 -0.11
C HIS A 153 1.15 20.48 1.39
N GLU A 154 -0.06 20.77 1.85
CA GLU A 154 -0.39 20.73 3.27
C GLU A 154 -0.37 19.31 3.85
N PHE A 155 -0.86 18.32 3.10
CA PHE A 155 -0.70 16.92 3.47
C PHE A 155 0.78 16.52 3.57
N VAL A 156 1.61 16.93 2.62
CA VAL A 156 3.06 16.69 2.69
C VAL A 156 3.68 17.37 3.92
N ASN A 157 3.32 18.62 4.21
CA ASN A 157 3.79 19.36 5.37
C ASN A 157 3.42 18.66 6.69
N ILE A 158 2.18 18.17 6.79
CA ILE A 158 1.72 17.33 7.91
C ILE A 158 2.60 16.08 8.05
N HIS A 159 2.89 15.39 6.94
CA HIS A 159 3.75 14.22 6.94
C HIS A 159 5.17 14.50 7.41
N THR A 160 5.76 15.61 6.96
CA THR A 160 7.09 16.02 7.42
C THR A 160 7.12 16.51 8.86
N THR A 161 6.00 16.99 9.39
CA THR A 161 5.94 17.54 10.76
C THR A 161 5.74 16.44 11.81
N TYR A 162 4.79 15.52 11.57
CA TYR A 162 4.38 14.53 12.58
C TYR A 162 4.88 13.11 12.33
N PHE A 163 5.19 12.77 11.08
CA PHE A 163 5.46 11.37 10.70
C PHE A 163 6.87 11.14 10.16
N GLN A 164 7.74 12.16 10.20
CA GLN A 164 9.10 12.08 9.64
C GLN A 164 9.96 10.98 10.30
N GLU A 165 9.78 10.74 11.60
CA GLU A 165 10.52 9.72 12.35
C GLU A 165 9.80 8.38 12.42
N CYS A 166 8.62 8.25 11.81
CA CYS A 166 7.88 7.00 11.85
C CYS A 166 8.56 5.93 10.98
N PRO A 167 8.61 4.68 11.46
CA PRO A 167 9.16 3.60 10.67
C PRO A 167 8.36 3.49 9.38
N THR A 168 9.05 3.54 8.23
CA THR A 168 8.43 3.20 6.96
C THR A 168 8.22 1.69 6.96
N GLU A 169 7.12 1.24 7.56
CA GLU A 169 6.50 -0.04 7.26
C GLU A 169 5.97 0.04 5.83
N ALA A 170 6.87 0.26 4.86
CA ALA A 170 6.58 -0.10 3.48
C ALA A 170 6.08 -1.54 3.58
N LEU A 171 4.92 -1.83 2.99
CA LEU A 171 4.43 -3.18 2.77
C LEU A 171 5.57 -3.93 2.07
N ARG A 172 6.49 -4.50 2.86
CA ARG A 172 7.62 -5.22 2.33
C ARG A 172 6.97 -6.44 1.74
N ASP A 173 7.03 -6.54 0.42
CA ASP A 173 6.76 -7.81 -0.23
C ASP A 173 7.50 -8.89 0.57
N PRO A 174 6.80 -9.96 0.98
CA PRO A 174 7.44 -11.01 1.74
C PRO A 174 8.71 -11.45 1.00
N PRO A 175 9.82 -11.72 1.72
CA PRO A 175 11.08 -12.09 1.11
C PRO A 175 10.89 -13.08 -0.04
N PRO A 176 11.63 -12.98 -1.16
CA PRO A 176 11.44 -13.84 -2.33
C PRO A 176 11.39 -15.35 -2.01
N SER A 177 12.06 -15.76 -0.94
CA SER A 177 12.04 -17.13 -0.40
C SER A 177 10.66 -17.58 0.11
N ILE A 178 9.91 -16.71 0.78
CA ILE A 178 8.57 -17.02 1.29
C ILE A 178 7.58 -17.12 0.12
N VAL A 179 7.66 -16.19 -0.83
CA VAL A 179 6.85 -16.21 -2.05
C VAL A 179 7.11 -17.51 -2.84
N LEU A 180 8.38 -17.89 -2.99
CA LEU A 180 8.76 -19.14 -3.64
C LEU A 180 8.19 -20.36 -2.91
N ALA A 181 8.30 -20.41 -1.57
CA ALA A 181 7.74 -21.50 -0.78
C ALA A 181 6.22 -21.63 -0.96
N LEU A 182 5.50 -20.50 -0.97
CA LEU A 182 4.05 -20.46 -1.18
C LEU A 182 3.65 -20.93 -2.59
N VAL A 183 4.48 -20.69 -3.61
CA VAL A 183 4.23 -21.17 -4.99
C VAL A 183 4.59 -22.65 -5.14
N MET A 184 5.69 -23.12 -4.52
CA MET A 184 6.11 -24.51 -4.61
C MET A 184 5.19 -25.47 -3.84
N THR A 185 4.58 -25.00 -2.75
CA THR A 185 3.64 -25.79 -1.93
C THR A 185 2.49 -26.38 -2.75
N PRO A 186 1.65 -25.61 -3.47
CA PRO A 186 0.56 -26.16 -4.28
C PRO A 186 1.08 -27.04 -5.43
N ILE A 187 2.22 -26.70 -6.06
CA ILE A 187 2.81 -27.50 -7.14
C ILE A 187 3.15 -28.93 -6.67
N CYS A 188 3.63 -29.08 -5.42
CA CYS A 188 3.93 -30.38 -4.84
C CYS A 188 2.69 -31.05 -4.21
N LEU A 189 1.77 -30.30 -3.59
CA LEU A 189 0.60 -30.87 -2.93
C LEU A 189 -0.43 -31.44 -3.91
N ILE A 190 -0.67 -30.78 -5.05
CA ILE A 190 -1.64 -31.25 -6.06
C ILE A 190 -1.34 -32.69 -6.55
N PRO A 191 -0.12 -33.01 -7.05
CA PRO A 191 0.18 -34.37 -7.52
C PRO A 191 0.16 -35.41 -6.39
N VAL A 192 0.56 -35.04 -5.17
CA VAL A 192 0.43 -35.93 -4.00
C VAL A 192 -1.03 -36.27 -3.75
N MET A 193 -1.92 -35.28 -3.74
CA MET A 193 -3.36 -35.51 -3.55
C MET A 193 -3.95 -36.38 -4.65
N VAL A 194 -3.58 -36.15 -5.92
CA VAL A 194 -4.03 -36.98 -7.05
C VAL A 194 -3.58 -38.44 -6.89
N VAL A 195 -2.31 -38.68 -6.54
CA VAL A 195 -1.78 -40.03 -6.31
C VAL A 195 -2.49 -40.71 -5.14
N LEU A 196 -2.73 -39.99 -4.04
CA LEU A 196 -3.46 -40.51 -2.88
C LEU A 196 -4.90 -40.92 -3.25
N VAL A 197 -5.61 -40.11 -4.05
CA VAL A 197 -6.96 -40.44 -4.53
C VAL A 197 -6.94 -41.70 -5.40
N VAL A 198 -6.01 -41.80 -6.35
CA VAL A 198 -5.89 -42.96 -7.26
C VAL A 198 -5.51 -44.25 -6.50
N LEU A 199 -4.64 -44.15 -5.50
CA LEU A 199 -4.31 -45.31 -4.65
C LEU A 199 -5.49 -45.73 -3.79
N LYS A 200 -6.26 -44.76 -3.26
CA LYS A 200 -7.46 -45.04 -2.47
C LYS A 200 -8.53 -45.74 -3.30
N THR A 201 -8.79 -45.29 -4.54
CA THR A 201 -9.79 -45.92 -5.41
C THR A 201 -9.37 -47.33 -5.81
N LYS A 202 -8.10 -47.55 -6.18
CA LYS A 202 -7.58 -48.89 -6.53
C LYS A 202 -7.62 -49.89 -5.37
N ASN A 203 -7.40 -49.44 -4.14
CA ASN A 203 -7.47 -50.31 -2.96
C ASN A 203 -8.91 -50.49 -2.43
N GLY A 204 -9.85 -49.60 -2.80
CA GLY A 204 -11.28 -49.79 -2.55
C GLY A 204 -11.88 -50.87 -3.46
N ASP A 205 -11.51 -50.88 -4.74
CA ASP A 205 -11.99 -51.86 -5.74
C ASP A 205 -11.48 -53.29 -5.52
N ARG A 206 -10.35 -53.45 -4.82
CA ARG A 206 -9.82 -54.78 -4.44
C ARG A 206 -10.50 -55.39 -3.21
N ARG A 207 -11.45 -54.68 -2.60
CA ARG A 207 -12.14 -55.09 -1.37
C ARG A 207 -13.64 -55.33 -1.57
N SER A 208 -14.13 -55.29 -2.81
CA SER A 208 -15.42 -55.84 -3.24
C SER A 208 -15.22 -57.10 -4.06
#